data_AF-A0A353E6J4-F1
#
_entry.id   AF-A0A353E6J4-F1
#
_cell.length_a   1.000
_cell.length_b   1.000
_cell.length_c   1.000
_cell.angle_alpha   90.00
_cell.angle_beta   90.00
_cell.angle_gamma   90.00
#
_symmetry.space_group_name_H-M   'P 1'
#
loop_
_entity.id
_entity.type
_entity.pdbx_description
1 polymer ?
#
loop_
_entity_poly.entity_id
_entity_poly.type
_entity_poly.pdbx_seq_one_letter_code
_entity_poly.pdbx_strand_id
1 'polypeptide(L)'
;DRNNSEGRGGAIPSLGEIRNCHINVGTGKELTIRELSELVRKAVGFEGEIEFDASKPDGTPRKLISVDKLHRLGWTHKVEIEDGVKKLYDWYQNSLKD
;
A
#
# COMPACT_ATOMS: atom_id res chain seq x y z
N ASP A 1 -17.37 -18.98 18.00
CA ASP A 1 -16.67 -19.63 16.88
C ASP A 1 -16.69 -18.70 15.66
N ARG A 2 -15.52 -18.32 15.11
CA ARG A 2 -15.45 -17.50 13.88
C ARG A 2 -15.85 -18.31 12.63
N ASN A 3 -16.03 -19.62 12.77
CA ASN A 3 -16.52 -20.52 11.73
C ASN A 3 -18.06 -20.67 11.76
N ASN A 4 -18.78 -20.28 12.82
CA ASN A 4 -20.25 -20.41 12.86
C ASN A 4 -20.95 -19.27 12.10
N SER A 5 -21.89 -19.63 11.23
CA SER A 5 -22.59 -18.83 10.21
C SER A 5 -24.07 -18.63 10.45
N GLU A 6 -24.67 -19.31 11.42
CA GLU A 6 -26.10 -19.18 11.68
C GLU A 6 -26.48 -17.74 12.05
N GLY A 7 -27.48 -17.19 11.37
CA GLY A 7 -28.07 -15.87 11.66
C GLY A 7 -27.34 -14.65 11.08
N ARG A 8 -26.29 -14.82 10.27
CA ARG A 8 -25.50 -13.71 9.69
C ARG A 8 -25.82 -13.39 8.22
N GLY A 9 -27.06 -13.67 7.79
CA GLY A 9 -27.49 -13.50 6.40
C GLY A 9 -27.14 -12.14 5.80
N GLY A 10 -26.66 -12.13 4.55
CA GLY A 10 -26.41 -10.91 3.79
C GLY A 10 -27.69 -10.28 3.26
N ALA A 11 -27.59 -9.10 2.62
CA ALA A 11 -28.73 -8.33 2.11
C ALA A 11 -29.58 -9.04 1.03
N ILE A 12 -29.13 -10.19 0.51
CA ILE A 12 -29.81 -10.96 -0.54
C ILE A 12 -30.03 -12.39 -0.03
N PRO A 13 -31.23 -12.74 0.46
CA PRO A 13 -31.52 -14.04 1.06
C PRO A 13 -31.24 -15.24 0.14
N SER A 14 -31.38 -15.07 -1.19
CA SER A 14 -31.16 -16.14 -2.16
C SER A 14 -29.69 -16.52 -2.37
N LEU A 15 -28.74 -15.66 -1.94
CA LEU A 15 -27.31 -15.91 -2.09
C LEU A 15 -26.67 -16.55 -0.84
N GLY A 16 -27.45 -16.81 0.21
CA GLY A 16 -26.94 -17.33 1.48
C GLY A 16 -26.14 -16.29 2.29
N GLU A 17 -25.32 -16.76 3.22
CA GLU A 17 -24.46 -15.89 4.03
C GLU A 17 -23.28 -15.35 3.20
N ILE A 18 -23.12 -14.03 3.12
CA ILE A 18 -22.01 -13.39 2.40
C ILE A 18 -20.87 -13.13 3.39
N ARG A 19 -19.72 -13.79 3.19
CA ARG A 19 -18.49 -13.61 3.98
C ARG A 19 -17.38 -12.96 3.18
N ASN A 20 -16.36 -12.43 3.87
CA ASN A 20 -15.13 -11.91 3.25
C ASN A 20 -15.36 -10.83 2.19
N CYS A 21 -16.26 -9.89 2.50
CA CYS A 21 -16.68 -8.83 1.59
C CYS A 21 -15.59 -7.78 1.34
N HIS A 22 -14.63 -7.62 2.26
CA HIS A 22 -13.54 -6.65 2.09
C HIS A 22 -12.69 -6.96 0.84
N ILE A 23 -12.12 -5.90 0.28
CA ILE A 23 -11.22 -5.97 -0.88
C ILE A 23 -9.97 -5.19 -0.49
N ASN A 24 -8.82 -5.84 -0.57
CA ASN A 24 -7.52 -5.19 -0.42
C ASN A 24 -7.29 -4.26 -1.61
N VAL A 25 -6.93 -3.01 -1.35
CA VAL A 25 -6.55 -2.03 -2.37
C VAL A 25 -5.08 -1.69 -2.20
N GLY A 26 -4.28 -1.96 -3.22
CA GLY A 26 -2.85 -1.75 -3.21
C GLY A 26 -2.23 -2.18 -4.55
N THR A 27 -0.90 -2.28 -4.57
CA THR A 27 -0.14 -2.62 -5.78
C THR A 27 0.18 -4.11 -5.89
N GLY A 28 0.18 -4.84 -4.78
CA GLY A 28 0.72 -6.20 -4.70
C GLY A 28 2.25 -6.26 -4.86
N LYS A 29 2.92 -5.11 -4.86
CA LYS A 29 4.38 -4.96 -4.94
C LYS A 29 4.92 -4.50 -3.60
N GLU A 30 6.16 -4.85 -3.31
CA GLU A 30 6.88 -4.42 -2.12
C GLU A 30 8.22 -3.78 -2.52
N LEU A 31 8.74 -2.95 -1.62
CA LEU A 31 10.07 -2.39 -1.68
C LEU A 31 10.63 -2.31 -0.26
N THR A 32 11.95 -2.35 -0.16
CA THR A 32 12.65 -2.16 1.11
C THR A 32 12.56 -0.70 1.54
N ILE A 33 12.76 -0.45 2.85
CA ILE A 33 12.87 0.92 3.37
C ILE A 33 14.03 1.66 2.70
N ARG A 34 15.14 0.97 2.43
CA ARG A 34 16.30 1.54 1.76
C ARG A 34 15.97 2.04 0.35
N GLU A 35 15.31 1.21 -0.46
CA GLU A 35 14.90 1.61 -1.82
C GLU A 35 13.94 2.81 -1.79
N LEU A 36 12.98 2.83 -0.86
CA LEU A 36 12.08 3.97 -0.69
C LEU A 36 12.84 5.25 -0.32
N SER A 37 13.78 5.17 0.62
CA SER A 37 14.61 6.30 1.03
C SER A 37 15.43 6.86 -0.14
N GLU A 38 15.98 6.00 -1.00
CA GLU A 38 16.70 6.42 -2.21
C GLU A 38 15.79 7.10 -3.24
N LEU A 39 14.55 6.61 -3.42
CA LEU A 39 13.58 7.27 -4.29
C LEU A 39 13.25 8.69 -3.80
N VAL A 40 13.06 8.85 -2.49
CA VAL A 40 12.82 10.17 -1.89
C VAL A 40 14.04 11.07 -2.04
N ARG A 41 15.25 10.56 -1.74
CA ARG A 41 16.51 11.32 -1.92
C ARG A 41 16.63 11.86 -3.35
N LYS A 42 16.39 11.00 -4.34
CA LYS A 42 16.43 11.37 -5.75
C LYS A 42 15.36 12.41 -6.10
N ALA A 43 14.14 12.27 -5.61
CA ALA A 43 13.06 13.21 -5.89
C ALA A 43 13.34 14.60 -5.29
N VAL A 44 13.93 14.66 -4.10
CA VAL A 44 14.27 15.91 -3.40
C VAL A 44 15.55 16.55 -3.95
N GLY A 45 16.41 15.78 -4.63
CA GLY A 45 17.73 16.24 -5.06
C GLY A 45 18.73 16.35 -3.91
N PHE A 46 18.61 15.50 -2.89
CA PHE A 46 19.52 15.49 -1.75
C PHE A 46 20.85 14.79 -2.11
N GLU A 47 21.95 15.53 -2.00
CA GLU A 47 23.29 15.06 -2.37
C GLU A 47 24.08 14.43 -1.21
N GLY A 48 23.56 14.48 0.01
CA GLY A 48 24.18 13.84 1.16
C GLY A 48 23.96 12.32 1.21
N GLU A 49 24.45 11.72 2.29
CA GLU A 49 24.36 10.28 2.53
C GLU A 49 23.14 9.91 3.40
N ILE A 50 22.53 8.76 3.12
CA ILE A 50 21.45 8.20 3.94
C ILE A 50 22.05 7.14 4.86
N GLU A 51 22.11 7.44 6.16
CA GLU A 51 22.57 6.49 7.17
C GLU A 51 21.41 5.68 7.77
N PHE A 52 21.63 4.39 7.94
CA PHE A 52 20.69 3.47 8.58
C PHE A 52 21.32 2.93 9.87
N ASP A 53 20.81 3.38 11.02
CA ASP A 53 21.28 2.94 12.33
C ASP A 53 20.73 1.53 12.68
N ALA A 54 21.54 0.51 12.39
CA ALA A 54 21.21 -0.89 12.69
C ALA A 54 21.23 -1.23 14.20
N SER A 55 21.58 -0.28 15.09
CA SER A 55 21.40 -0.47 16.54
C SER A 55 19.93 -0.42 16.95
N LYS A 56 19.06 0.13 16.10
CA LYS A 56 17.61 0.17 16.32
C LYS A 56 16.94 -1.10 15.79
N PRO A 57 15.89 -1.59 16.47
CA PRO A 57 15.20 -2.80 16.04
C PRO A 57 14.41 -2.53 14.75
N ASP A 58 14.44 -3.51 13.85
CA ASP A 58 13.54 -3.54 12.70
C ASP A 58 12.11 -3.90 13.10
N GLY A 59 11.15 -3.45 12.29
CA GLY A 59 9.76 -3.88 12.39
C GLY A 59 9.53 -5.30 11.85
N THR A 60 8.29 -5.61 11.50
CA THR A 60 8.00 -6.88 10.80
C THR A 60 8.76 -6.91 9.46
N PRO A 61 9.55 -7.97 9.16
CA PRO A 61 10.42 -8.01 7.98
C PRO A 61 9.69 -7.82 6.64
N ARG A 62 8.41 -8.18 6.60
CA ARG A 62 7.58 -8.10 5.40
C ARG A 62 6.14 -7.72 5.76
N LYS A 63 5.59 -6.72 5.07
CA LYS A 63 4.18 -6.34 5.18
C LYS A 63 3.64 -6.05 3.77
N LEU A 64 2.93 -7.03 3.22
CA LEU A 64 2.35 -6.99 1.88
C LEU A 64 0.93 -7.55 1.92
N ILE A 65 0.01 -6.95 1.16
CA ILE A 65 -1.36 -7.44 0.99
C ILE A 65 -1.49 -8.12 -0.38
N SER A 66 -2.19 -9.26 -0.45
CA SER A 66 -2.61 -9.80 -1.75
C SER A 66 -3.73 -8.94 -2.33
N VAL A 67 -3.62 -8.60 -3.61
CA VAL A 67 -4.59 -7.82 -4.39
C VAL A 67 -5.27 -8.66 -5.47
N ASP A 68 -5.16 -9.99 -5.40
CA ASP A 68 -5.69 -10.89 -6.44
C ASP A 68 -7.20 -10.72 -6.64
N LYS A 69 -7.94 -10.47 -5.54
CA LYS A 69 -9.38 -10.20 -5.61
C LYS A 69 -9.68 -8.91 -6.38
N LEU A 70 -8.88 -7.86 -6.17
CA LEU A 70 -9.05 -6.58 -6.85
C LEU A 70 -8.67 -6.67 -8.34
N HIS A 71 -7.56 -7.35 -8.66
CA HIS A 71 -7.14 -7.57 -10.04
C HIS A 71 -8.17 -8.40 -10.84
N ARG A 72 -8.76 -9.44 -10.24
CA ARG A 72 -9.86 -10.22 -10.86
C ARG A 72 -11.11 -9.38 -11.13
N LEU A 73 -11.34 -8.31 -10.37
CA LEU A 73 -12.42 -7.36 -10.62
C LEU A 73 -12.09 -6.36 -11.74
N GLY A 74 -10.93 -6.49 -12.39
CA GLY A 74 -10.52 -5.65 -13.52
C GLY A 74 -9.90 -4.32 -13.12
N TRP A 75 -9.63 -4.10 -11.83
CA TRP A 75 -8.93 -2.91 -11.38
C TRP A 75 -7.45 -3.19 -11.15
N THR A 76 -6.59 -2.30 -11.63
CA THR A 76 -5.15 -2.32 -11.37
C THR A 76 -4.65 -0.90 -11.15
N HIS A 77 -3.69 -0.73 -10.24
CA HIS A 77 -3.04 0.55 -9.99
C HIS A 77 -2.39 1.09 -11.28
N LYS A 78 -2.36 2.41 -11.42
CA LYS A 78 -1.82 3.10 -12.61
C LYS A 78 -0.60 3.95 -12.31
N VAL A 79 -0.27 4.14 -11.04
CA VAL A 79 0.84 4.96 -10.59
C VAL A 79 1.83 4.03 -9.91
N GLU A 80 3.03 3.93 -10.48
CA GLU A 80 4.16 3.24 -9.88
C GLU A 80 4.79 4.09 -8.77
N ILE A 81 5.57 3.48 -7.89
CA ILE A 81 6.07 4.15 -6.69
C ILE A 81 7.01 5.31 -7.03
N GLU A 82 7.84 5.17 -8.06
CA GLU A 82 8.76 6.19 -8.55
C GLU A 82 8.00 7.44 -9.03
N ASP A 83 6.96 7.23 -9.84
CA ASP A 83 6.07 8.29 -10.32
C ASP A 83 5.31 8.94 -9.17
N GLY A 84 4.83 8.13 -8.22
CA GLY A 84 4.08 8.57 -7.06
C GLY A 84 4.89 9.46 -6.14
N VAL A 85 6.13 9.06 -5.81
CA VAL A 85 7.05 9.85 -4.98
C VAL A 85 7.37 11.18 -5.65
N LYS A 86 7.67 11.18 -6.95
CA LYS A 86 7.92 12.42 -7.70
C LYS A 86 6.70 13.36 -7.67
N LYS A 87 5.52 12.85 -8.02
CA LYS A 87 4.27 13.64 -8.03
C LYS A 87 3.95 14.21 -6.65
N LEU A 88 4.18 13.44 -5.59
CA LEU A 88 3.98 13.89 -4.22
C LEU A 88 4.93 15.02 -3.84
N TYR A 89 6.21 14.90 -4.20
CA TYR A 89 7.19 15.96 -3.95
C TYR A 89 6.88 17.24 -4.73
N ASP A 90 6.52 17.12 -6.02
CA ASP A 90 6.10 18.25 -6.86
C ASP A 90 4.88 18.97 -6.24
N TRP A 91 3.88 18.21 -5.79
CA TRP A 91 2.72 18.76 -5.09
C TRP A 91 3.12 19.47 -3.79
N TYR A 92 3.97 18.85 -2.97
CA TYR A 92 4.45 19.44 -1.72
C TYR A 92 5.17 20.77 -1.96
N GLN A 93 6.10 20.82 -2.92
CA GLN A 93 6.79 22.06 -3.31
C GLN A 93 5.83 23.17 -3.75
N ASN A 94 4.76 22.82 -4.46
CA ASN A 94 3.75 23.80 -4.88
C ASN A 94 2.88 24.27 -3.70
N SER A 95 2.55 23.39 -2.76
CA SER A 95 1.77 23.74 -1.56
C SER A 95 2.46 24.72 -0.60
N LEU A 96 3.76 24.94 -0.76
CA LEU A 96 4.56 25.90 0.04
C LEU A 96 4.65 27.30 -0.61
N LYS A 97 4.17 27.45 -1.85
CA LYS A 97 4.24 28.71 -2.60
C LYS A 97 2.99 29.58 -2.43
N ASP A 98 1.96 29.02 -1.81
CA ASP A 98 0.74 29.71 -1.36
C ASP A 98 0.92 30.26 0.07
#